data_AF-A0AA87Y693-F1
#
_entry.id   AF-A0AA87Y693-F1
#
_cell.length_a   1.000
_cell.length_b   1.000
_cell.length_c   1.000
_cell.angle_alpha   90.00
_cell.angle_beta   90.00
_cell.angle_gamma   90.00
#
_symmetry.space_group_name_H-M   'P 1'
#
loop_
_entity.id
_entity.type
_entity.pdbx_description
1 polymer ?
#
loop_
_entity_poly.entity_id
_entity_poly.type
_entity_poly.pdbx_seq_one_letter_code
_entity_poly.pdbx_strand_id
1 'polypeptide(L)'
;MAVAGAGLAQPGGRTRLERRARYACHDQQRFQRGSVHGAAGDIGGARIDAGQTILLVLAAAGRPFGHGRHASPGQALARTIATQALSHLGALPDVDWHYLASPNARLAVFTEREVK
;
A
#
# COMPACT_ATOMS: atom_id res chain seq x y z
N MET A 1 34.65 -21.02 16.01
CA MET A 1 33.82 -22.20 16.33
C MET A 1 33.03 -21.88 17.60
N ALA A 2 31.73 -22.25 17.63
CA ALA A 2 30.69 -21.94 18.65
C ALA A 2 30.09 -20.52 18.61
N VAL A 3 28.79 -20.28 18.83
CA VAL A 3 27.50 -20.84 18.35
C VAL A 3 26.46 -19.78 18.74
N ALA A 4 25.44 -19.62 17.92
CA ALA A 4 24.38 -18.63 18.03
C ALA A 4 23.58 -18.69 19.34
N GLY A 5 23.34 -17.51 19.95
CA GLY A 5 22.27 -17.31 20.93
C GLY A 5 20.98 -16.94 20.20
N ALA A 6 20.12 -17.94 19.98
CA ALA A 6 18.77 -17.75 19.46
C ALA A 6 17.89 -17.07 20.50
N GLY A 7 17.69 -15.76 20.35
CA GLY A 7 16.63 -15.02 21.04
C GLY A 7 15.28 -15.36 20.42
N LEU A 8 14.47 -16.10 21.18
CA LEU A 8 13.13 -16.58 20.83
C LEU A 8 12.24 -15.45 20.29
N ALA A 9 11.80 -15.60 19.04
CA ALA A 9 10.80 -14.75 18.41
C ALA A 9 9.41 -15.02 19.01
N GLN A 10 8.74 -13.98 19.50
CA GLN A 10 7.33 -14.05 19.91
C GLN A 10 6.42 -14.38 18.70
N PRO A 11 5.43 -15.29 18.86
CA PRO A 11 4.53 -15.63 17.77
C PRO A 11 3.55 -14.48 17.54
N GLY A 12 3.63 -13.85 16.38
CA GLY A 12 2.70 -12.80 15.92
C GLY A 12 3.33 -11.44 15.60
N GLY A 13 4.61 -11.24 15.94
CA GLY A 13 5.34 -10.01 15.63
C GLY A 13 5.85 -9.98 14.19
N ARG A 14 5.23 -9.19 13.32
CA ARG A 14 5.74 -8.96 11.95
C ARG A 14 7.17 -8.43 12.01
N THR A 15 8.06 -8.93 11.16
CA THR A 15 9.47 -8.50 11.16
C THR A 15 9.60 -7.01 10.80
N ARG A 16 10.70 -6.35 11.18
CA ARG A 16 10.97 -4.95 10.82
C ARG A 16 10.92 -4.73 9.30
N LEU A 17 11.37 -5.73 8.53
CA LEU A 17 11.35 -5.73 7.08
C LEU A 17 9.91 -5.84 6.54
N GLU A 18 9.08 -6.73 7.09
CA GLU A 18 7.67 -6.83 6.72
C GLU A 18 6.86 -5.57 7.03
N ARG A 19 7.19 -4.88 8.14
CA ARG A 19 6.58 -3.58 8.47
C ARG A 19 6.96 -2.52 7.43
N ARG A 20 8.24 -2.43 7.05
CA ARG A 20 8.72 -1.51 5.99
C ARG A 20 8.11 -1.81 4.63
N ALA A 21 8.02 -3.08 4.25
CA ALA A 21 7.40 -3.50 2.99
C ALA A 21 5.91 -3.12 2.92
N ARG A 22 5.17 -3.19 4.05
CA ARG A 22 3.80 -2.67 4.10
C ARG A 22 3.76 -1.18 3.82
N TYR A 23 4.61 -0.38 4.47
CA TYR A 23 4.65 1.08 4.25
C TYR A 23 4.99 1.41 2.79
N ALA A 24 5.91 0.69 2.15
CA ALA A 24 6.21 0.85 0.73
C ALA A 24 4.99 0.56 -0.17
N CYS A 25 4.17 -0.45 0.18
CA CYS A 25 2.91 -0.70 -0.53
C CYS A 25 1.79 0.31 -0.17
N HIS A 26 1.90 1.03 0.95
CA HIS A 26 0.91 2.01 1.39
C HIS A 26 1.00 3.34 0.63
N ASP A 27 2.14 3.65 0.00
CA ASP A 27 2.31 4.89 -0.75
C ASP A 27 1.58 4.88 -2.11
N GLN A 28 0.95 3.77 -2.49
CA GLN A 28 0.05 3.74 -3.65
C GLN A 28 -1.39 4.06 -3.21
N GLN A 29 -1.80 5.32 -3.37
CA GLN A 29 -3.23 5.68 -3.27
C GLN A 29 -4.00 5.00 -4.39
N ARG A 30 -4.59 3.84 -4.12
CA ARG A 30 -5.47 3.15 -5.07
C ARG A 30 -6.90 3.49 -4.72
N PHE A 31 -7.67 4.02 -5.68
CA PHE A 31 -9.11 4.05 -5.53
C PHE A 31 -9.70 2.84 -6.24
N GLN A 32 -10.79 2.32 -5.67
CA GLN A 32 -11.63 1.34 -6.34
C GLN A 32 -12.92 2.04 -6.75
N ARG A 33 -13.24 1.97 -8.04
CA ARG A 33 -14.56 2.34 -8.53
C ARG A 33 -15.47 1.12 -8.38
N GLY A 34 -16.59 1.31 -7.71
CA GLY A 34 -17.65 0.32 -7.63
C GLY A 34 -19.00 0.97 -7.91
N SER A 35 -19.95 0.15 -8.33
CA SER A 35 -21.36 0.53 -8.36
C SER A 35 -22.11 -0.30 -7.31
N VAL A 36 -23.11 0.29 -6.67
CA VAL A 36 -24.04 -0.48 -5.86
C VAL A 36 -24.88 -1.34 -6.80
N HIS A 37 -24.69 -2.65 -6.73
CA HIS A 37 -25.51 -3.64 -7.42
C HIS A 37 -26.44 -4.27 -6.40
N GLY A 38 -27.74 -4.10 -6.59
CA GLY A 38 -28.79 -4.49 -5.63
C GLY A 38 -29.70 -3.31 -5.28
N ALA A 39 -30.47 -3.46 -4.22
CA ALA A 39 -31.34 -2.40 -3.70
C ALA A 39 -30.54 -1.23 -3.12
N ALA A 40 -31.18 -0.07 -3.00
CA ALA A 40 -30.62 1.07 -2.28
C ALA A 40 -30.15 0.66 -0.86
N GLY A 41 -29.06 1.26 -0.40
CA GLY A 41 -28.42 0.93 0.87
C GLY A 41 -27.97 2.16 1.64
N ASP A 42 -27.52 1.93 2.86
CA ASP A 42 -26.90 2.95 3.72
C ASP A 42 -25.43 2.63 3.94
N ILE A 43 -24.58 3.65 3.86
CA ILE A 43 -23.16 3.58 4.24
C ILE A 43 -22.87 4.71 5.21
N GLY A 44 -22.76 4.37 6.50
CA GLY A 44 -22.40 5.34 7.54
C GLY A 44 -23.40 6.49 7.66
N GLY A 45 -24.69 6.23 7.45
CA GLY A 45 -25.75 7.24 7.47
C GLY A 45 -25.97 7.94 6.12
N ALA A 46 -25.18 7.64 5.09
CA ALA A 46 -25.40 8.13 3.74
C ALA A 46 -26.21 7.12 2.92
N ARG A 47 -27.40 7.55 2.46
CA ARG A 47 -28.21 6.80 1.51
C ARG A 47 -27.51 6.77 0.14
N ILE A 48 -27.39 5.56 -0.41
CA ILE A 48 -26.91 5.31 -1.76
C ILE A 48 -27.99 4.56 -2.55
N ASP A 49 -28.46 5.15 -3.64
CA ASP A 49 -29.41 4.51 -4.52
C ASP A 49 -28.75 3.50 -5.47
N ALA A 50 -29.53 2.53 -5.93
CA ALA A 50 -29.08 1.52 -6.86
C ALA A 50 -28.50 2.16 -8.14
N GLY A 51 -27.36 1.65 -8.60
CA GLY A 51 -26.68 2.17 -9.79
C GLY A 51 -25.80 3.40 -9.56
N GLN A 52 -25.82 4.03 -8.37
CA GLN A 52 -24.88 5.10 -8.05
C GLN A 52 -23.44 4.57 -7.99
N THR A 53 -22.51 5.38 -8.51
CA THR A 53 -21.07 5.11 -8.47
C THR A 53 -20.49 5.61 -7.15
N ILE A 54 -19.67 4.79 -6.50
CA ILE A 54 -18.90 5.18 -5.32
C ILE A 54 -17.40 5.11 -5.63
N LEU A 55 -16.65 6.08 -5.12
CA LEU A 55 -15.19 6.06 -5.12
C LEU A 55 -14.68 5.73 -3.71
N LEU A 56 -13.95 4.62 -3.56
CA LEU A 56 -13.37 4.23 -2.28
C LEU A 56 -11.95 4.76 -2.12
N VAL A 57 -11.70 5.52 -1.05
CA VAL A 57 -10.36 6.03 -0.70
C VAL A 57 -9.61 5.03 0.20
N LEU A 58 -8.89 4.09 -0.41
CA LEU A 58 -8.28 2.97 0.31
C LEU A 58 -7.10 3.37 1.21
N ALA A 59 -6.41 4.47 0.89
CA ALA A 59 -5.28 4.95 1.69
C ALA A 59 -5.70 5.33 3.11
N ALA A 60 -6.84 6.02 3.27
CA ALA A 60 -7.39 6.36 4.58
C ALA A 60 -7.80 5.11 5.38
N ALA A 61 -8.25 4.06 4.69
CA ALA A 61 -8.66 2.81 5.31
C ALA A 61 -7.49 1.85 5.62
N GLY A 62 -6.26 2.17 5.21
CA GLY A 62 -5.10 1.28 5.38
C GLY A 62 -5.23 -0.06 4.62
N ARG A 63 -6.00 -0.09 3.52
CA ARG A 63 -6.27 -1.30 2.73
C ARG A 63 -5.72 -1.18 1.30
N PRO A 64 -4.40 -1.09 1.10
CA PRO A 64 -3.79 -0.78 -0.20
C PRO A 64 -4.08 -1.83 -1.30
N PHE A 65 -4.47 -3.04 -0.91
CA PHE A 65 -4.82 -4.12 -1.84
C PHE A 65 -6.33 -4.41 -1.93
N GLY A 66 -7.18 -3.55 -1.37
CA GLY A 66 -8.62 -3.78 -1.29
C GLY A 66 -9.01 -4.87 -0.29
N HIS A 67 -10.22 -5.41 -0.41
CA HIS A 67 -10.77 -6.45 0.46
C HIS A 67 -11.84 -7.30 -0.24
N GLY A 68 -12.13 -8.49 0.30
CA GLY A 68 -13.17 -9.39 -0.18
C GLY A 68 -12.88 -9.96 -1.57
N ARG A 69 -13.95 -10.16 -2.35
CA ARG A 69 -13.89 -10.77 -3.70
C ARG A 69 -12.98 -10.05 -4.70
N HIS A 70 -12.68 -8.77 -4.46
CA HIS A 70 -11.83 -7.94 -5.32
C HIS A 70 -10.54 -7.51 -4.61
N ALA A 71 -10.14 -8.21 -3.55
CA ALA A 71 -8.79 -8.08 -3.01
C ALA A 71 -7.77 -8.44 -4.10
N SER A 72 -6.68 -7.69 -4.19
CA SER A 72 -5.70 -7.87 -5.27
C SER A 72 -5.06 -9.26 -5.21
N PRO A 73 -5.18 -10.09 -6.26
CA PRO A 73 -4.55 -11.41 -6.27
C PRO A 73 -3.01 -11.30 -6.26
N GLY A 74 -2.45 -10.18 -6.72
CA GLY A 74 -1.02 -9.89 -6.70
C GLY A 74 -0.46 -9.42 -5.35
N GLN A 75 -1.25 -9.37 -4.27
CA GLN A 75 -0.80 -8.84 -2.97
C GLN A 75 0.45 -9.56 -2.46
N ALA A 76 0.50 -10.89 -2.56
CA ALA A 76 1.65 -11.66 -2.09
C ALA A 76 2.90 -11.31 -2.90
N LEU A 77 2.80 -11.31 -4.23
CA LEU A 77 3.90 -10.97 -5.13
C LEU A 77 4.41 -9.54 -4.91
N ALA A 78 3.51 -8.55 -4.83
CA ALA A 78 3.87 -7.16 -4.61
C ALA A 78 4.65 -6.96 -3.30
N ARG A 79 4.24 -7.66 -2.23
CA ARG A 79 4.95 -7.65 -0.95
C ARG A 79 6.31 -8.31 -1.05
N THR A 80 6.42 -9.43 -1.75
CA THR A 80 7.70 -10.10 -1.99
C THR A 80 8.66 -9.17 -2.73
N ILE A 81 8.23 -8.55 -3.82
CA ILE A 81 9.04 -7.59 -4.59
C ILE A 81 9.50 -6.43 -3.69
N ALA A 82 8.57 -5.79 -2.97
CA ALA A 82 8.92 -4.67 -2.10
C ALA A 82 9.88 -5.08 -0.97
N THR A 83 9.66 -6.26 -0.38
CA THR A 83 10.51 -6.81 0.69
C THR A 83 11.93 -7.04 0.18
N GLN A 84 12.07 -7.69 -0.99
CA GLN A 84 13.37 -7.98 -1.59
C GLN A 84 14.09 -6.71 -2.04
N ALA A 85 13.38 -5.76 -2.66
CA ALA A 85 13.97 -4.47 -3.03
C ALA A 85 14.50 -3.73 -1.80
N LEU A 86 13.75 -3.72 -0.69
CA LEU A 86 14.16 -3.08 0.56
C LEU A 86 15.34 -3.78 1.24
N SER A 87 15.51 -5.10 1.10
CA SER A 87 16.67 -5.80 1.67
C SER A 87 17.98 -5.53 0.93
N HIS A 88 17.90 -5.09 -0.33
CA HIS A 88 19.06 -4.72 -1.14
C HIS A 88 19.30 -3.20 -1.19
N LEU A 89 18.50 -2.42 -0.48
CA LEU A 89 18.61 -0.96 -0.48
C LEU A 89 19.83 -0.51 0.32
N GLY A 90 20.76 0.19 -0.35
CA GLY A 90 21.88 0.87 0.27
C GLY A 90 21.49 2.24 0.86
N ALA A 91 22.46 3.14 0.98
CA ALA A 91 22.17 4.54 1.30
C ALA A 91 21.29 5.15 0.19
N LEU A 92 20.25 5.88 0.59
CA LEU A 92 19.39 6.58 -0.35
C LEU A 92 20.06 7.88 -0.80
N PRO A 93 20.06 8.18 -2.11
CA PRO A 93 20.56 9.46 -2.59
C PRO A 93 19.66 10.59 -2.10
N ASP A 94 20.25 11.76 -1.90
CA ASP A 94 19.51 12.98 -1.62
C ASP A 94 18.96 13.54 -2.93
N VAL A 95 17.64 13.40 -3.13
CA VAL A 95 16.94 13.75 -4.37
C VAL A 95 15.74 14.62 -4.06
N ASP A 96 15.39 15.49 -5.01
CA ASP A 96 14.09 16.14 -5.00
C ASP A 96 13.03 15.23 -5.61
N TRP A 97 11.78 15.46 -5.26
CA TRP A 97 10.68 14.65 -5.78
C TRP A 97 9.35 15.39 -5.74
N HIS A 98 8.44 14.97 -6.62
CA HIS A 98 7.05 15.40 -6.64
C HIS A 98 6.15 14.23 -7.06
N TYR A 99 4.86 14.34 -6.79
CA TYR A 99 3.89 13.35 -7.27
C TYR A 99 3.36 13.73 -8.65
N LEU A 100 3.19 12.72 -9.52
CA LEU A 100 2.38 12.89 -10.73
C LEU A 100 0.91 13.12 -10.36
N ALA A 101 0.25 13.96 -11.15
CA ALA A 101 -1.20 14.06 -11.13
C ALA A 101 -1.80 12.73 -11.60
N SER A 102 -2.38 11.98 -10.67
CA SER A 102 -3.09 10.75 -10.98
C SER A 102 -4.32 10.61 -10.09
N PRO A 103 -5.48 10.28 -10.66
CA PRO A 103 -6.69 10.08 -9.88
C PRO A 103 -6.64 8.78 -9.09
N ASN A 104 -5.73 7.84 -9.40
CA ASN A 104 -5.77 6.46 -8.90
C ASN A 104 -4.44 5.88 -8.42
N ALA A 105 -3.40 6.69 -8.36
CA ALA A 105 -2.10 6.31 -7.82
C ALA A 105 -1.40 7.55 -7.26
N ARG A 106 -0.56 7.33 -6.24
CA ARG A 106 0.49 8.26 -5.85
C ARG A 106 1.78 7.71 -6.44
N LEU A 107 2.36 8.44 -7.39
CA LEU A 107 3.55 8.04 -8.11
C LEU A 107 4.59 9.14 -7.97
N ALA A 108 5.60 8.89 -7.14
CA ALA A 108 6.70 9.82 -6.95
C ALA A 108 7.60 9.79 -8.19
N VAL A 109 7.92 10.98 -8.70
CA VAL A 109 8.94 11.20 -9.71
C VAL A 109 10.10 11.88 -9.00
N PHE A 110 11.25 11.21 -9.04
CA PHE A 110 12.48 11.68 -8.43
C PHE A 110 13.31 12.42 -9.46
N THR A 111 13.89 13.54 -9.06
CA THR A 111 14.80 14.36 -9.87
C THR A 111 16.09 14.56 -9.10
N GLU A 112 17.21 14.57 -9.82
CA GLU A 112 18.49 14.92 -9.22
C GLU A 112 18.41 16.33 -8.63
N ARG A 113 18.95 16.51 -7.43
CA ARG A 113 19.05 17.81 -6.79
C ARG A 113 20.29 18.50 -7.36
N GLU A 114 20.13 19.66 -7.99
CA GLU A 114 21.28 20.43 -8.49
C GLU A 114 22.18 20.81 -7.31
N VAL A 115 23.42 20.34 -7.32
CA VAL A 115 24.44 20.75 -6.36
C VAL A 115 24.95 22.12 -6.82
N LYS A 116 24.55 23.17 -6.10
CA LYS A 116 25.19 24.49 -6.21
C LYS A 116 26.51 24.53 -5.46
#